data_AF-A0A2S6IP52-F1
#
_entry.id   AF-A0A2S6IP52-F1
#
_cell.length_a   1.000
_cell.length_b   1.000
_cell.length_c   1.000
_cell.angle_alpha   90.00
_cell.angle_beta   90.00
_cell.angle_gamma   90.00
#
_symmetry.space_group_name_H-M   'P 1'
#
loop_
_entity.id
_entity.type
_entity.pdbx_description
1 polymer ?
#
loop_
_entity_poly.entity_id
_entity_poly.type
_entity_poly.pdbx_seq_one_letter_code
_entity_poly.pdbx_strand_id
1 'polypeptide(L)'
;MPRPAAPRAIPVLARKAPAVVHAPLGHPLPAPPAAPAGPRDRLGLTGFVLGAAALGLALGAALLVAALGAEGAVAAVGLAAFGLAGLVALAGAVLACCAVPRLRRREATNGALTYTGLALSGVALLVSMFGTAATAATWAWRASDAAQAGPAVPAPVEEPAADPSQSPAPQESEPAEPAPPAAEAPAPAAPAPAPAGGEPTPPGAVLPVGGTATIDYAPLQDKPAGRIHLRLDSIDTGTPEDLASFDLGDRALGLVPQYVRFTVTGGPGASNLEFSSLIGKLSGTLPDGSEAAELTVYGKFDLCEQQFFPQGFTEGSTFQTCLVMMANPAAPVSGAMFENYDSPYDRYDGQPVHWRK
;
A
#
# COMPACT_ATOMS: atom_id res chain seq x y z
N MET A 1 -2.38 73.08 -2.81
CA MET A 1 -2.07 71.80 -3.48
C MET A 1 -0.56 71.63 -3.52
N PRO A 2 0.05 70.70 -2.77
CA PRO A 2 1.50 70.51 -2.77
C PRO A 2 1.94 69.57 -3.91
N ARG A 3 3.05 69.95 -4.56
CA ARG A 3 3.72 69.20 -5.64
C ARG A 3 4.27 67.86 -5.13
N PRO A 4 4.13 66.75 -5.88
CA PRO A 4 4.76 65.48 -5.50
C PRO A 4 6.28 65.53 -5.76
N ALA A 5 7.05 65.04 -4.79
CA ALA A 5 8.50 64.94 -4.84
C ALA A 5 8.94 63.76 -5.72
N ALA A 6 10.00 63.97 -6.50
CA ALA A 6 10.58 62.98 -7.41
C ALA A 6 11.29 61.83 -6.65
N PRO A 7 11.26 60.59 -7.18
CA PRO A 7 11.91 59.44 -6.54
C PRO A 7 13.44 59.51 -6.66
N ARG A 8 14.13 59.24 -5.54
CA ARG A 8 15.58 59.10 -5.46
C ARG A 8 16.03 57.77 -6.08
N ALA A 9 17.01 57.83 -6.98
CA ALA A 9 17.65 56.67 -7.57
C ALA A 9 18.46 55.88 -6.53
N ILE A 10 18.28 54.56 -6.52
CA ILE A 10 19.04 53.61 -5.72
C ILE A 10 20.30 53.20 -6.51
N PRO A 11 21.52 53.31 -5.96
CA PRO A 11 22.72 52.88 -6.65
C PRO A 11 22.81 51.34 -6.71
N VAL A 12 22.91 50.82 -7.93
CA VAL A 12 23.15 49.40 -8.21
C VAL A 12 24.62 49.09 -7.89
N LEU A 13 24.85 48.33 -6.81
CA LEU A 13 26.16 47.76 -6.48
C LEU A 13 26.45 46.60 -7.43
N ALA A 14 27.42 46.81 -8.35
CA ALA A 14 27.96 45.78 -9.22
C ALA A 14 28.67 44.69 -8.38
N ARG A 15 28.09 43.48 -8.34
CA ARG A 15 28.76 42.30 -7.78
C ARG A 15 29.82 41.80 -8.76
N LYS A 16 31.06 41.82 -8.31
CA LYS A 16 32.24 41.24 -8.96
C LYS A 16 32.13 39.70 -8.93
N ALA A 17 32.12 39.06 -10.10
CA ALA A 17 32.10 37.60 -10.21
C ALA A 17 33.40 36.98 -9.66
N PRO A 18 33.33 35.83 -8.95
CA PRO A 18 34.52 35.10 -8.53
C PRO A 18 35.17 34.40 -9.72
N ALA A 19 36.50 34.44 -9.75
CA ALA A 19 37.34 33.79 -10.75
C ALA A 19 37.20 32.26 -10.69
N VAL A 20 36.90 31.66 -11.85
CA VAL A 20 36.93 30.20 -12.05
C VAL A 20 38.39 29.77 -12.14
N VAL A 21 38.86 29.04 -11.12
CA VAL A 21 40.15 28.36 -11.12
C VAL A 21 39.95 26.98 -11.75
N HIS A 22 40.49 26.77 -12.94
CA HIS A 22 40.53 25.45 -13.58
C HIS A 22 41.57 24.57 -12.88
N ALA A 23 41.10 23.47 -12.26
CA ALA A 23 41.96 22.40 -11.78
C ALA A 23 42.39 21.50 -12.97
N PRO A 24 43.67 21.07 -13.04
CA PRO A 24 44.15 20.17 -14.09
C PRO A 24 43.60 18.75 -13.89
N LEU A 25 43.20 18.13 -15.00
CA LEU A 25 42.74 16.75 -15.10
C LEU A 25 43.80 15.79 -14.57
N GLY A 26 43.50 15.13 -13.45
CA GLY A 26 44.31 14.04 -12.90
C GLY A 26 44.23 12.79 -13.76
N HIS A 27 45.38 12.17 -14.05
CA HIS A 27 45.48 10.88 -14.70
C HIS A 27 44.84 9.76 -13.85
N PRO A 28 44.24 8.73 -14.48
CA PRO A 28 43.69 7.59 -13.77
C PRO A 28 44.81 6.79 -13.10
N LEU A 29 44.66 6.53 -11.80
CA LEU A 29 45.53 5.62 -11.05
C LEU A 29 45.38 4.18 -11.59
N PRO A 30 46.48 3.41 -11.71
CA PRO A 30 46.42 2.01 -12.13
C PRO A 30 45.72 1.16 -11.06
N ALA A 31 44.86 0.25 -11.52
CA ALA A 31 44.15 -0.69 -10.66
C ALA A 31 45.12 -1.60 -9.88
N PRO A 32 44.82 -1.92 -8.60
CA PRO A 32 45.64 -2.83 -7.82
C PRO A 32 45.61 -4.26 -8.38
N PRO A 33 46.72 -5.02 -8.27
CA PRO A 33 46.79 -6.39 -8.77
C PRO A 33 45.87 -7.30 -7.96
N ALA A 34 45.10 -8.13 -8.68
CA ALA A 34 44.21 -9.12 -8.10
C ALA A 34 44.99 -10.15 -7.27
N ALA A 35 44.54 -10.39 -6.03
CA ALA A 35 45.11 -11.40 -5.15
C ALA A 35 44.80 -12.83 -5.67
N PRO A 36 45.74 -13.78 -5.54
CA PRO A 36 45.53 -15.15 -5.99
C PRO A 36 44.51 -15.87 -5.10
N ALA A 37 43.47 -16.41 -5.73
CA ALA A 37 42.48 -17.26 -5.07
C ALA A 37 43.11 -18.60 -4.68
N GLY A 38 43.30 -18.82 -3.37
CA GLY A 38 43.72 -20.11 -2.83
C GLY A 38 42.60 -21.16 -2.86
N PRO A 39 42.94 -22.46 -2.94
CA PRO A 39 41.96 -23.54 -2.99
C PRO A 39 41.47 -23.82 -1.55
N ARG A 40 40.21 -23.48 -1.26
CA ARG A 40 39.53 -23.94 -0.04
C ARG A 40 38.19 -24.61 -0.38
N ASP A 41 38.17 -25.91 -0.10
CA ASP A 41 37.06 -26.70 0.44
C ASP A 41 35.74 -26.72 -0.34
N ARG A 42 35.71 -27.53 -1.42
CA ARG A 42 34.51 -27.91 -2.17
C ARG A 42 33.78 -29.17 -1.64
N LEU A 43 33.87 -29.48 -0.35
CA LEU A 43 33.23 -30.69 0.22
C LEU A 43 32.28 -30.46 1.40
N GLY A 44 31.95 -29.21 1.78
CA GLY A 44 31.24 -28.95 3.04
C GLY A 44 29.70 -28.94 3.01
N LEU A 45 29.03 -28.64 1.89
CA LEU A 45 27.60 -28.27 1.94
C LEU A 45 26.66 -29.29 1.28
N THR A 46 27.04 -29.87 0.15
CA THR A 46 26.24 -30.87 -0.56
C THR A 46 26.10 -32.16 0.25
N GLY A 47 27.15 -32.56 0.97
CA GLY A 47 27.10 -33.71 1.89
C GLY A 47 26.14 -33.51 3.06
N PHE A 48 26.05 -32.28 3.58
CA PHE A 48 25.17 -31.97 4.73
C PHE A 48 23.68 -31.97 4.33
N VAL A 49 23.36 -31.42 3.15
CA VAL A 49 21.97 -31.39 2.63
C VAL A 49 21.47 -32.79 2.27
N LEU A 50 22.31 -33.63 1.66
CA LEU A 50 21.97 -35.02 1.36
C LEU A 50 21.80 -35.86 2.64
N GLY A 51 22.61 -35.62 3.67
CA GLY A 51 22.48 -36.30 4.96
C GLY A 51 21.18 -35.95 5.70
N ALA A 52 20.79 -34.67 5.73
CA ALA A 52 19.56 -34.24 6.38
C ALA A 52 18.29 -34.76 5.68
N ALA A 53 18.29 -34.80 4.33
CA ALA A 53 17.17 -35.33 3.56
C ALA A 53 16.99 -36.85 3.77
N ALA A 54 18.08 -37.62 3.82
CA ALA A 54 18.03 -39.06 4.07
C ALA A 54 17.51 -39.38 5.49
N LEU A 55 17.91 -38.59 6.50
CA LEU A 55 17.44 -38.76 7.87
C LEU A 55 15.95 -38.45 8.02
N GLY A 56 15.45 -37.40 7.36
CA GLY A 56 14.03 -37.06 7.35
C GLY A 56 13.16 -38.13 6.69
N LEU A 57 13.63 -38.72 5.59
CA LEU A 57 12.95 -39.82 4.90
C LEU A 57 12.90 -41.10 5.76
N ALA A 58 13.99 -41.42 6.47
CA ALA A 58 14.04 -42.57 7.37
C ALA A 58 13.11 -42.41 8.59
N LEU A 59 13.06 -41.23 9.19
CA LEU A 59 12.14 -40.93 10.31
C LEU A 59 10.68 -40.92 9.86
N GLY A 60 10.37 -40.36 8.69
CA GLY A 60 9.03 -40.37 8.11
C GLY A 60 8.53 -41.78 7.81
N ALA A 61 9.40 -42.64 7.26
CA ALA A 61 9.07 -44.05 7.00
C ALA A 61 8.86 -44.85 8.30
N ALA A 62 9.66 -44.61 9.34
CA ALA A 62 9.50 -45.26 10.64
C ALA A 62 8.18 -44.87 11.33
N LEU A 63 7.79 -43.59 11.26
CA LEU A 63 6.50 -43.10 11.78
C LEU A 63 5.31 -43.65 10.99
N LEU A 64 5.43 -43.79 9.67
CA LEU A 64 4.38 -44.39 8.83
C LEU A 64 4.18 -45.87 9.14
N VAL A 65 5.27 -46.63 9.36
CA VAL A 65 5.18 -48.06 9.73
C VAL A 65 4.61 -48.25 11.14
N ALA A 66 4.95 -47.37 12.09
CA ALA A 66 4.35 -47.39 13.44
C ALA A 66 2.85 -47.06 13.41
N ALA A 67 2.42 -46.19 12.49
CA ALA A 67 1.02 -45.81 12.32
C ALA A 67 0.14 -46.90 11.68
N LEU A 68 0.72 -47.81 10.88
CA LEU A 68 -0.02 -48.90 10.23
C LEU A 68 -0.33 -50.09 11.16
N GLY A 69 0.24 -50.12 12.38
CA GLY A 69 0.07 -51.21 13.34
C GLY A 69 -1.03 -51.02 14.39
N ALA A 70 -1.72 -49.87 14.43
CA ALA A 70 -2.76 -49.58 15.41
C ALA A 70 -4.08 -49.24 14.71
N GLU A 71 -5.20 -49.74 15.21
CA GLU A 71 -6.58 -49.53 14.69
C GLU A 71 -7.07 -48.06 14.80
N GLY A 72 -6.18 -47.08 14.74
CA GLY A 72 -6.45 -45.64 14.75
C GLY A 72 -6.03 -44.96 13.44
N ALA A 73 -6.47 -45.48 12.30
CA ALA A 73 -6.08 -45.00 10.97
C ALA A 73 -6.37 -43.49 10.74
N VAL A 74 -7.35 -42.91 11.43
CA VAL A 74 -7.75 -41.51 11.24
C VAL A 74 -6.82 -40.52 11.96
N ALA A 75 -6.32 -40.86 13.16
CA ALA A 75 -5.39 -40.02 13.90
C ALA A 75 -3.98 -40.02 13.27
N ALA A 76 -3.59 -41.16 12.71
CA ALA A 76 -2.32 -41.32 12.00
C ALA A 76 -2.19 -40.44 10.76
N VAL A 77 -3.25 -40.32 9.94
CA VAL A 77 -3.24 -39.50 8.73
C VAL A 77 -3.13 -38.01 9.06
N GLY A 78 -3.81 -37.57 10.12
CA GLY A 78 -3.71 -36.18 10.60
C GLY A 78 -2.28 -35.82 11.06
N LEU A 79 -1.65 -36.67 11.87
CA LEU A 79 -0.28 -36.45 12.34
C LEU A 79 0.75 -36.51 11.20
N ALA A 80 0.56 -37.40 10.23
CA ALA A 80 1.43 -37.47 9.04
C ALA A 80 1.32 -36.20 8.18
N ALA A 81 0.11 -35.66 7.99
CA ALA A 81 -0.11 -34.43 7.24
C ALA A 81 0.52 -33.21 7.94
N PHE A 82 0.36 -33.10 9.27
CA PHE A 82 1.01 -32.03 10.05
C PHE A 82 2.54 -32.15 10.05
N GLY A 83 3.08 -33.36 10.15
CA GLY A 83 4.52 -33.60 10.07
C GLY A 83 5.11 -33.20 8.71
N LEU A 84 4.41 -33.52 7.62
CA LEU A 84 4.85 -33.17 6.27
C LEU A 84 4.76 -31.66 6.01
N ALA A 85 3.70 -31.00 6.49
CA ALA A 85 3.58 -29.54 6.43
C ALA A 85 4.69 -28.84 7.21
N GLY A 86 5.03 -29.35 8.41
CA GLY A 86 6.15 -28.85 9.21
C GLY A 86 7.51 -28.98 8.52
N LEU A 87 7.76 -30.10 7.86
CA LEU A 87 9.00 -30.30 7.07
C LEU A 87 9.09 -29.37 5.86
N VAL A 88 7.97 -29.14 5.16
CA VAL A 88 7.92 -28.18 4.05
C VAL A 88 8.15 -26.75 4.53
N ALA A 89 7.56 -26.35 5.66
CA ALA A 89 7.78 -25.05 6.26
C ALA A 89 9.24 -24.84 6.69
N LEU A 90 9.86 -25.87 7.31
CA LEU A 90 11.26 -25.81 7.72
C LEU A 90 12.20 -25.73 6.50
N ALA A 91 11.94 -26.51 5.45
CA ALA A 91 12.70 -26.45 4.20
C ALA A 91 12.58 -25.07 3.53
N GLY A 92 11.37 -24.48 3.54
CA GLY A 92 11.13 -23.12 3.07
C GLY A 92 11.90 -22.07 3.88
N ALA A 93 11.92 -22.18 5.21
CA ALA A 93 12.66 -21.27 6.08
C ALA A 93 14.19 -21.36 5.88
N VAL A 94 14.73 -22.58 5.73
CA VAL A 94 16.16 -22.80 5.45
C VAL A 94 16.52 -22.23 4.07
N LEU A 95 15.66 -22.42 3.06
CA LEU A 95 15.85 -21.82 1.73
C LEU A 95 15.80 -20.29 1.78
N ALA A 96 14.85 -19.70 2.50
CA ALA A 96 14.76 -18.25 2.67
C ALA A 96 16.02 -17.69 3.36
N CYS A 97 16.46 -18.34 4.44
CA CYS A 97 17.63 -17.89 5.20
C CYS A 97 18.94 -17.97 4.39
N CYS A 98 19.10 -18.99 3.54
CA CYS A 98 20.31 -19.20 2.75
C CYS A 98 20.32 -18.50 1.38
N ALA A 99 19.16 -18.38 0.71
CA ALA A 99 19.07 -17.83 -0.64
C ALA A 99 18.96 -16.30 -0.66
N VAL A 100 18.22 -15.71 0.30
CA VAL A 100 17.98 -14.25 0.33
C VAL A 100 19.26 -13.43 0.49
N PRO A 101 20.24 -13.80 1.34
CA PRO A 101 21.49 -13.04 1.46
C PRO A 101 22.36 -13.10 0.20
N ARG A 102 22.29 -14.20 -0.57
CA ARG A 102 23.03 -14.35 -1.83
C ARG A 102 22.37 -13.62 -2.99
N LEU A 103 21.04 -13.57 -3.02
CA LEU A 103 20.28 -12.75 -3.96
C LEU A 103 20.58 -11.26 -3.78
N ARG A 104 20.69 -10.80 -2.52
CA ARG A 104 21.07 -9.40 -2.22
C ARG A 104 22.47 -9.02 -2.69
N ARG A 105 23.40 -9.97 -2.85
CA ARG A 105 24.78 -9.71 -3.30
C ARG A 105 24.94 -9.72 -4.84
N ARG A 106 23.88 -9.98 -5.61
CA ARG A 106 23.91 -10.11 -7.08
C ARG A 106 24.96 -11.11 -7.60
N GLU A 107 25.33 -12.12 -6.79
CA GLU A 107 26.32 -13.14 -7.15
C GLU A 107 25.70 -14.34 -7.89
N ALA A 108 24.37 -14.39 -8.05
CA ALA A 108 23.69 -15.49 -8.70
C ALA A 108 23.69 -15.32 -10.23
N THR A 109 24.40 -16.22 -10.92
CA THR A 109 24.30 -16.35 -12.39
C THR A 109 22.89 -16.85 -12.77
N ASN A 110 22.36 -16.33 -13.88
CA ASN A 110 20.97 -16.51 -14.35
C ASN A 110 20.46 -17.96 -14.41
N GLY A 111 21.35 -18.97 -14.46
CA GLY A 111 20.97 -20.39 -14.45
C GLY A 111 20.54 -20.95 -13.09
N ALA A 112 21.06 -20.41 -11.97
CA ALA A 112 20.72 -20.91 -10.64
C ALA A 112 19.33 -20.45 -10.19
N LEU A 113 18.91 -19.26 -10.64
CA LEU A 113 17.60 -18.65 -10.38
C LEU A 113 16.46 -19.37 -11.11
N THR A 114 16.69 -19.84 -12.34
CA THR A 114 15.67 -20.56 -13.13
C THR A 114 15.37 -21.94 -12.53
N TYR A 115 16.40 -22.66 -12.09
CA TYR A 115 16.21 -24.00 -11.48
C TYR A 115 15.55 -23.94 -10.11
N THR A 116 15.90 -22.96 -9.27
CA THR A 116 15.28 -22.79 -7.95
C THR A 116 13.83 -22.28 -8.08
N GLY A 117 13.55 -21.37 -9.01
CA GLY A 117 12.18 -20.94 -9.32
C GLY A 117 11.29 -22.08 -9.83
N LEU A 118 11.79 -22.92 -10.73
CA LEU A 118 11.09 -24.10 -11.22
C LEU A 118 10.85 -25.14 -10.11
N ALA A 119 11.85 -25.39 -9.27
CA ALA A 119 11.71 -26.32 -8.15
C ALA A 119 10.69 -25.85 -7.12
N LEU A 120 10.69 -24.55 -6.77
CA LEU A 120 9.71 -23.98 -5.84
C LEU A 120 8.29 -23.99 -6.40
N SER A 121 8.14 -23.70 -7.70
CA SER A 121 6.84 -23.78 -8.38
C SER A 121 6.29 -25.21 -8.41
N GLY A 122 7.16 -26.22 -8.63
CA GLY A 122 6.80 -27.62 -8.57
C GLY A 122 6.35 -28.08 -7.18
N VAL A 123 7.05 -27.64 -6.13
CA VAL A 123 6.68 -27.95 -4.74
C VAL A 123 5.33 -27.30 -4.37
N ALA A 124 5.10 -26.04 -4.76
CA ALA A 124 3.83 -25.36 -4.51
C ALA A 124 2.65 -26.06 -5.19
N LEU A 125 2.81 -26.51 -6.44
CA LEU A 125 1.79 -27.28 -7.15
C LEU A 125 1.48 -28.61 -6.49
N LEU A 126 2.51 -29.34 -6.02
CA LEU A 126 2.33 -30.58 -5.27
C LEU A 126 1.56 -30.34 -3.96
N VAL A 127 1.95 -29.33 -3.17
CA VAL A 127 1.25 -28.98 -1.93
C VAL A 127 -0.21 -28.60 -2.20
N SER A 128 -0.48 -27.85 -3.28
CA SER A 128 -1.84 -27.49 -3.66
C SER A 128 -2.68 -28.71 -4.06
N MET A 129 -2.14 -29.66 -4.83
CA MET A 129 -2.86 -30.88 -5.19
C MET A 129 -3.20 -31.75 -3.97
N PHE A 130 -2.24 -31.93 -3.05
CA PHE A 130 -2.47 -32.74 -1.85
C PHE A 130 -3.41 -32.06 -0.85
N GLY A 131 -3.38 -30.72 -0.74
CA GLY A 131 -4.29 -29.96 0.11
C GLY A 131 -5.76 -30.13 -0.30
N THR A 132 -6.06 -30.07 -1.60
CA THR A 132 -7.44 -30.20 -2.10
C THR A 132 -8.05 -31.59 -1.88
N ALA A 133 -7.23 -32.64 -1.96
CA ALA A 133 -7.67 -34.02 -1.73
C ALA A 133 -8.06 -34.27 -0.25
N ALA A 134 -7.32 -33.67 0.69
CA ALA A 134 -7.59 -33.78 2.13
C ALA A 134 -8.89 -33.04 2.54
N THR A 135 -9.18 -31.89 1.94
CA THR A 135 -10.45 -31.19 2.17
C THR A 135 -11.64 -31.96 1.59
N ALA A 136 -11.53 -32.56 0.40
CA ALA A 136 -12.63 -33.34 -0.17
C ALA A 136 -12.99 -34.57 0.69
N ALA A 137 -11.99 -35.26 1.24
CA ALA A 137 -12.20 -36.40 2.12
C ALA A 137 -12.89 -36.01 3.45
N THR A 138 -12.59 -34.84 4.01
CA THR A 138 -13.21 -34.36 5.24
C THR A 138 -14.66 -33.90 5.05
N TRP A 139 -15.01 -33.35 3.88
CA TRP A 139 -16.41 -33.05 3.54
C TRP A 139 -17.24 -34.33 3.32
N ALA A 140 -16.69 -35.33 2.62
CA ALA A 140 -17.37 -36.61 2.42
C ALA A 140 -17.66 -37.35 3.73
N TRP A 141 -16.74 -37.29 4.70
CA TRP A 141 -16.93 -37.92 6.01
C TRP A 141 -17.98 -37.22 6.89
N ARG A 142 -18.01 -35.88 6.90
CA ARG A 142 -19.08 -35.14 7.61
C ARG A 142 -20.47 -35.38 7.02
N ALA A 143 -20.57 -35.59 5.71
CA ALA A 143 -21.84 -35.90 5.07
C ALA A 143 -22.40 -37.28 5.51
N SER A 144 -21.55 -38.26 5.82
CA SER A 144 -21.97 -39.56 6.32
C SER A 144 -22.51 -39.53 7.77
N ASP A 145 -22.01 -38.64 8.63
CA ASP A 145 -22.52 -38.49 10.01
C ASP A 145 -23.91 -37.82 10.05
N ALA A 146 -24.20 -36.91 9.12
CA ALA A 146 -25.49 -36.24 9.04
C ALA A 146 -26.65 -37.18 8.64
N ALA A 147 -26.36 -38.32 7.99
CA ALA A 147 -27.37 -39.28 7.54
C ALA A 147 -27.89 -40.22 8.64
N GLN A 148 -27.26 -40.25 9.84
CA GLN A 148 -27.71 -41.08 10.96
C GLN A 148 -28.54 -40.32 12.02
N ALA A 149 -28.66 -38.99 11.91
CA ALA A 149 -29.59 -38.22 12.72
C ALA A 149 -31.00 -38.32 12.13
N GLY A 150 -31.81 -39.24 12.68
CA GLY A 150 -33.22 -39.38 12.29
C GLY A 150 -34.02 -38.07 12.43
N PRO A 151 -35.13 -37.92 11.69
CA PRO A 151 -35.88 -36.67 11.65
C PRO A 151 -36.44 -36.32 13.03
N ALA A 152 -35.95 -35.24 13.62
CA ALA A 152 -36.54 -34.65 14.80
C ALA A 152 -37.93 -34.10 14.45
N VAL A 153 -38.94 -34.60 15.15
CA VAL A 153 -40.33 -34.14 15.05
C VAL A 153 -40.39 -32.67 15.47
N PRO A 154 -40.88 -31.74 14.63
CA PRO A 154 -41.00 -30.33 15.01
C PRO A 154 -42.11 -30.16 16.07
N ALA A 155 -41.78 -29.44 17.14
CA ALA A 155 -42.74 -29.03 18.15
C ALA A 155 -43.72 -27.97 17.58
N PRO A 156 -44.96 -27.87 18.11
CA PRO A 156 -45.96 -26.92 17.66
C PRO A 156 -45.56 -25.48 18.02
N VAL A 157 -45.66 -24.57 17.05
CA VAL A 157 -45.45 -23.13 17.25
C VAL A 157 -46.76 -22.52 17.73
N GLU A 158 -46.71 -21.89 18.91
CA GLU A 158 -47.80 -21.14 19.52
C GLU A 158 -47.81 -19.71 18.95
N GLU A 159 -48.98 -19.28 18.48
CA GLU A 159 -49.28 -18.02 17.78
C GLU A 159 -49.47 -16.89 18.82
N PRO A 160 -48.68 -15.79 18.80
CA PRO A 160 -48.93 -14.66 19.69
C PRO A 160 -50.02 -13.76 19.12
N ALA A 161 -51.04 -13.54 19.95
CA ALA A 161 -52.18 -12.68 19.72
C ALA A 161 -51.80 -11.20 19.49
N ALA A 162 -52.59 -10.56 18.64
CA ALA A 162 -52.58 -9.14 18.35
C ALA A 162 -52.98 -8.28 19.56
N ASP A 163 -52.33 -7.14 19.73
CA ASP A 163 -52.70 -6.06 20.66
C ASP A 163 -53.01 -4.78 19.85
N PRO A 164 -54.18 -4.14 20.01
CA PRO A 164 -54.61 -3.04 19.16
C PRO A 164 -54.22 -1.64 19.70
N SER A 165 -54.05 -0.73 18.74
CA SER A 165 -54.36 0.71 18.85
C SER A 165 -53.76 1.52 20.00
N GLN A 166 -52.76 2.33 19.68
CA GLN A 166 -52.65 3.67 20.25
C GLN A 166 -52.49 4.71 19.14
N SER A 167 -53.51 5.57 19.05
CA SER A 167 -53.58 6.76 18.21
C SER A 167 -52.98 7.94 19.00
N PRO A 168 -51.94 8.64 18.48
CA PRO A 168 -51.52 9.91 19.03
C PRO A 168 -52.28 11.08 18.38
N ALA A 169 -52.70 12.02 19.23
CA ALA A 169 -53.38 13.25 18.88
C ALA A 169 -52.51 14.22 18.05
N PRO A 170 -53.12 15.19 17.33
CA PRO A 170 -52.39 16.20 16.56
C PRO A 170 -51.72 17.21 17.51
N GLN A 171 -50.41 17.41 17.36
CA GLN A 171 -49.70 18.51 18.01
C GLN A 171 -49.79 19.77 17.13
N GLU A 172 -50.28 20.81 17.77
CA GLU A 172 -50.44 22.19 17.31
C GLU A 172 -49.08 22.80 16.97
N SER A 173 -48.98 23.41 15.78
CA SER A 173 -47.76 24.02 15.26
C SER A 173 -47.56 25.40 15.87
N GLU A 174 -46.46 25.58 16.60
CA GLU A 174 -45.99 26.88 17.07
C GLU A 174 -45.23 27.62 15.94
N PRO A 175 -45.40 28.94 15.77
CA PRO A 175 -44.73 29.70 14.70
C PRO A 175 -43.22 29.81 14.93
N ALA A 176 -42.44 29.45 13.91
CA ALA A 176 -40.99 29.57 13.90
C ALA A 176 -40.52 31.04 13.86
N GLU A 177 -39.66 31.39 14.81
CA GLU A 177 -38.90 32.64 14.91
C GLU A 177 -37.83 32.70 13.79
N PRO A 178 -37.58 33.88 13.17
CA PRO A 178 -36.63 33.99 12.06
C PRO A 178 -35.18 33.80 12.51
N ALA A 179 -34.48 32.90 11.81
CA ALA A 179 -33.05 32.64 12.02
C ALA A 179 -32.16 33.84 11.63
N PRO A 180 -31.06 34.10 12.36
CA PRO A 180 -30.10 35.15 12.03
C PRO A 180 -29.32 34.84 10.75
N PRO A 181 -28.81 35.87 10.03
CA PRO A 181 -28.11 35.70 8.77
C PRO A 181 -26.82 34.90 8.94
N ALA A 182 -26.67 33.89 8.07
CA ALA A 182 -25.47 33.06 7.96
C ALA A 182 -24.24 33.93 7.66
N ALA A 183 -23.19 33.77 8.46
CA ALA A 183 -21.89 34.35 8.20
C ALA A 183 -21.30 33.76 6.91
N GLU A 184 -20.92 34.63 5.98
CA GLU A 184 -20.24 34.28 4.73
C GLU A 184 -18.95 33.51 5.03
N ALA A 185 -18.86 32.29 4.51
CA ALA A 185 -17.61 31.52 4.49
C ALA A 185 -16.59 32.23 3.59
N PRO A 186 -15.31 32.32 4.01
CA PRO A 186 -14.27 32.96 3.20
C PRO A 186 -14.08 32.22 1.88
N ALA A 187 -14.09 32.98 0.78
CA ALA A 187 -13.88 32.47 -0.57
C ALA A 187 -12.51 31.78 -0.70
N PRO A 188 -12.42 30.64 -1.41
CA PRO A 188 -11.16 29.93 -1.63
C PRO A 188 -10.16 30.83 -2.37
N ALA A 189 -8.94 30.89 -1.83
CA ALA A 189 -7.84 31.64 -2.42
C ALA A 189 -7.56 31.13 -3.84
N ALA A 190 -7.37 32.06 -4.78
CA ALA A 190 -7.08 31.75 -6.18
C ALA A 190 -5.82 30.86 -6.28
N PRO A 191 -5.86 29.78 -7.09
CA PRO A 191 -4.72 28.89 -7.25
C PRO A 191 -3.51 29.66 -7.80
N ALA A 192 -2.37 29.53 -7.12
CA ALA A 192 -1.10 30.05 -7.60
C ALA A 192 -0.77 29.45 -8.98
N PRO A 193 -0.19 30.24 -9.91
CA PRO A 193 0.13 29.76 -11.24
C PRO A 193 1.09 28.57 -11.17
N ALA A 194 0.77 27.52 -11.94
CA ALA A 194 1.59 26.33 -11.99
C ALA A 194 2.99 26.65 -12.56
N PRO A 195 4.07 26.12 -11.95
CA PRO A 195 5.42 26.31 -12.48
C PRO A 195 5.56 25.56 -13.80
N ALA A 196 5.72 26.28 -14.90
CA ALA A 196 5.98 25.65 -16.20
C ALA A 196 7.34 24.92 -16.19
N GLY A 197 7.32 23.61 -16.41
CA GLY A 197 8.50 22.85 -16.88
C GLY A 197 9.66 22.65 -15.90
N GLY A 198 9.41 22.68 -14.58
CA GLY A 198 10.45 22.41 -13.58
C GLY A 198 11.10 21.02 -13.70
N GLU A 199 12.31 20.89 -13.17
CA GLU A 199 13.00 19.59 -13.00
C GLU A 199 12.18 18.66 -12.09
N PRO A 200 12.16 17.33 -12.34
CA PRO A 200 11.49 16.39 -11.46
C PRO A 200 12.00 16.52 -10.02
N THR A 201 11.08 16.46 -9.06
CA THR A 201 11.39 16.43 -7.65
C THR A 201 12.24 15.19 -7.35
N PRO A 202 13.41 15.33 -6.72
CA PRO A 202 14.25 14.19 -6.41
C PRO A 202 13.52 13.13 -5.58
N PRO A 203 13.75 11.82 -5.82
CA PRO A 203 13.29 10.76 -4.92
C PRO A 203 13.72 11.02 -3.47
N GLY A 204 12.83 10.74 -2.52
CA GLY A 204 13.07 10.96 -1.09
C GLY A 204 12.94 12.41 -0.63
N ALA A 205 12.57 13.33 -1.52
CA ALA A 205 12.35 14.72 -1.16
C ALA A 205 11.26 14.84 -0.08
N VAL A 206 11.51 15.70 0.90
CA VAL A 206 10.55 16.08 1.93
C VAL A 206 10.12 17.52 1.69
N LEU A 207 8.83 17.71 1.46
CA LEU A 207 8.20 18.98 1.19
C LEU A 207 7.29 19.37 2.37
N PRO A 208 7.10 20.67 2.66
CA PRO A 208 6.07 21.09 3.59
C PRO A 208 4.67 20.89 3.00
N VAL A 209 3.63 20.81 3.83
CA VAL A 209 2.24 21.00 3.37
C VAL A 209 2.13 22.32 2.61
N GLY A 210 1.44 22.33 1.47
CA GLY A 210 1.39 23.43 0.51
C GLY A 210 2.56 23.43 -0.49
N GLY A 211 3.58 22.60 -0.30
CA GLY A 211 4.68 22.40 -1.25
C GLY A 211 4.26 21.59 -2.47
N THR A 212 4.80 21.94 -3.64
CA THR A 212 4.51 21.25 -4.92
C THR A 212 5.67 20.34 -5.32
N ALA A 213 5.37 19.07 -5.59
CA ALA A 213 6.28 18.14 -6.26
C ALA A 213 6.04 18.14 -7.77
N THR A 214 7.10 18.06 -8.56
CA THR A 214 7.04 17.83 -10.00
C THR A 214 7.40 16.37 -10.27
N ILE A 215 6.50 15.60 -10.87
CA ILE A 215 6.63 14.16 -11.00
C ILE A 215 6.43 13.77 -12.46
N ASP A 216 7.36 12.97 -13.00
CA ASP A 216 7.14 12.25 -14.25
C ASP A 216 6.37 10.97 -13.94
N TYR A 217 5.09 10.95 -14.27
CA TYR A 217 4.15 9.90 -13.91
C TYR A 217 3.82 9.02 -15.13
N ALA A 218 3.93 7.72 -14.95
CA ALA A 218 3.48 6.71 -15.90
C ALA A 218 2.42 5.84 -15.21
N PRO A 219 1.18 5.80 -15.70
CA PRO A 219 0.11 5.00 -15.08
C PRO A 219 0.40 3.51 -15.05
N LEU A 220 1.04 3.02 -16.12
CA LEU A 220 1.47 1.64 -16.33
C LEU A 220 2.79 1.66 -17.13
N GLN A 221 3.60 0.61 -17.03
CA GLN A 221 4.92 0.54 -17.70
C GLN A 221 4.86 0.72 -19.23
N ASP A 222 3.77 0.28 -19.86
CA ASP A 222 3.57 0.31 -21.32
C ASP A 222 2.83 1.57 -21.80
N LYS A 223 2.41 2.44 -20.88
CA LYS A 223 1.70 3.67 -21.20
C LYS A 223 2.66 4.86 -21.28
N PRO A 224 2.42 5.79 -22.22
CA PRO A 224 3.23 6.99 -22.31
C PRO A 224 3.10 7.79 -21.01
N ALA A 225 4.25 8.26 -20.50
CA ALA A 225 4.30 9.08 -19.30
C ALA A 225 3.82 10.52 -19.58
N GLY A 226 3.44 11.21 -18.52
CA GLY A 226 3.16 12.64 -18.51
C GLY A 226 3.69 13.28 -17.23
N ARG A 227 4.02 14.56 -17.28
CA ARG A 227 4.45 15.31 -16.09
C ARG A 227 3.24 15.85 -15.35
N ILE A 228 3.28 15.79 -14.03
CA ILE A 228 2.31 16.43 -13.13
C ILE A 228 3.01 17.27 -12.08
N HIS A 229 2.32 18.32 -11.65
CA HIS A 229 2.66 19.09 -10.46
C HIS A 229 1.64 18.78 -9.38
N LEU A 230 2.09 18.09 -8.34
CA LEU A 230 1.26 17.57 -7.26
C LEU A 230 1.52 18.39 -6.00
N ARG A 231 0.47 19.00 -5.44
CA ARG A 231 0.56 19.79 -4.20
C ARG A 231 -0.37 19.20 -3.16
N LEU A 232 0.14 18.95 -1.96
CA LEU A 232 -0.71 18.65 -0.80
C LEU A 232 -1.29 19.98 -0.27
N ASP A 233 -2.59 20.18 -0.39
CA ASP A 233 -3.26 21.42 0.01
C ASP A 233 -3.56 21.43 1.51
N SER A 234 -4.24 20.41 2.01
CA SER A 234 -4.67 20.32 3.41
C SER A 234 -4.75 18.88 3.90
N ILE A 235 -4.72 18.73 5.23
CA ILE A 235 -5.05 17.50 5.96
C ILE A 235 -6.01 17.92 7.06
N ASP A 236 -7.30 17.68 6.82
CA ASP A 236 -8.39 18.13 7.68
C ASP A 236 -8.95 16.94 8.47
N THR A 237 -9.19 17.12 9.76
CA THR A 237 -9.82 16.09 10.60
C THR A 237 -11.34 16.21 10.51
N GLY A 238 -12.00 15.13 10.10
CA GLY A 238 -13.46 15.02 10.17
C GLY A 238 -13.94 14.47 11.51
N THR A 239 -15.20 14.09 11.58
CA THR A 239 -15.82 13.50 12.77
C THR A 239 -16.30 12.08 12.47
N PRO A 240 -16.53 11.23 13.50
CA PRO A 240 -17.09 9.90 13.29
C PRO A 240 -18.42 9.89 12.53
N GLU A 241 -19.23 10.93 12.71
CA GLU A 241 -20.55 11.09 12.07
C GLU A 241 -20.44 11.19 10.54
N ASP A 242 -19.34 11.72 10.01
CA ASP A 242 -19.07 11.79 8.57
C ASP A 242 -19.01 10.41 7.91
N LEU A 243 -18.79 9.36 8.69
CA LEU A 243 -18.70 7.98 8.24
C LEU A 243 -19.95 7.15 8.53
N ALA A 244 -20.97 7.73 9.19
CA ALA A 244 -22.14 7.00 9.65
C ALA A 244 -22.89 6.29 8.50
N SER A 245 -22.88 6.85 7.29
CA SER A 245 -23.51 6.25 6.11
C SER A 245 -22.83 4.99 5.58
N PHE A 246 -21.59 4.72 5.98
CA PHE A 246 -20.80 3.58 5.46
C PHE A 246 -20.91 2.31 6.29
N ASP A 247 -21.60 2.34 7.44
CA ASP A 247 -21.80 1.19 8.34
C ASP A 247 -20.51 0.38 8.59
N LEU A 248 -19.44 1.08 8.98
CA LEU A 248 -18.11 0.48 9.13
C LEU A 248 -18.01 -0.47 10.35
N GLY A 249 -19.02 -0.46 11.23
CA GLY A 249 -19.05 -1.23 12.47
C GLY A 249 -17.80 -1.04 13.31
N ASP A 250 -17.32 -2.15 13.89
CA ASP A 250 -16.16 -2.14 14.79
C ASP A 250 -14.84 -1.71 14.13
N ARG A 251 -14.77 -1.70 12.78
CA ARG A 251 -13.54 -1.37 12.05
C ARG A 251 -13.16 0.10 12.18
N ALA A 252 -14.11 0.98 12.51
CA ALA A 252 -13.87 2.41 12.70
C ALA A 252 -13.76 2.81 14.19
N LEU A 253 -13.86 1.86 15.13
CA LEU A 253 -13.85 2.18 16.56
C LEU A 253 -12.54 2.88 16.97
N GLY A 254 -12.69 4.07 17.55
CA GLY A 254 -11.57 4.89 18.00
C GLY A 254 -10.77 5.54 16.88
N LEU A 255 -11.25 5.48 15.64
CA LEU A 255 -10.67 6.15 14.49
C LEU A 255 -11.56 7.30 14.04
N VAL A 256 -10.95 8.35 13.52
CA VAL A 256 -11.64 9.49 12.89
C VAL A 256 -11.14 9.64 11.45
N PRO A 257 -12.01 10.06 10.50
CA PRO A 257 -11.57 10.34 9.15
C PRO A 257 -10.66 11.56 9.10
N GLN A 258 -9.68 11.51 8.20
CA GLN A 258 -8.74 12.57 7.87
C GLN A 258 -8.80 12.76 6.35
N TYR A 259 -9.15 13.96 5.90
CA TYR A 259 -9.29 14.31 4.50
C TYR A 259 -7.99 14.90 3.98
N VAL A 260 -7.27 14.13 3.17
CA VAL A 260 -5.99 14.54 2.57
C VAL A 260 -6.25 15.05 1.16
N ARG A 261 -6.15 16.36 0.96
CA ARG A 261 -6.53 17.01 -0.31
C ARG A 261 -5.31 17.38 -1.13
N PHE A 262 -5.35 17.03 -2.41
CA PHE A 262 -4.31 17.38 -3.36
C PHE A 262 -4.86 18.18 -4.53
N THR A 263 -4.04 19.11 -5.01
CA THR A 263 -4.22 19.76 -6.30
C THR A 263 -3.21 19.14 -7.27
N VAL A 264 -3.72 18.67 -8.41
CA VAL A 264 -2.94 18.10 -9.50
C VAL A 264 -2.99 19.07 -10.67
N THR A 265 -1.83 19.48 -11.19
CA THR A 265 -1.75 20.30 -12.40
C THR A 265 -0.94 19.60 -13.48
N GLY A 266 -1.44 19.59 -14.71
CA GLY A 266 -0.79 18.97 -15.86
C GLY A 266 0.47 19.74 -16.27
N GLY A 267 1.56 19.02 -16.49
CA GLY A 267 2.75 19.51 -17.15
C GLY A 267 2.86 18.97 -18.59
N PRO A 268 4.06 19.01 -19.19
CA PRO A 268 4.32 18.40 -20.49
C PRO A 268 3.87 16.93 -20.56
N GLY A 269 3.15 16.57 -21.63
CA GLY A 269 2.64 15.21 -21.84
C GLY A 269 1.44 14.82 -20.98
N ALA A 270 0.81 15.75 -20.25
CA ALA A 270 -0.35 15.47 -19.40
C ALA A 270 -1.53 14.79 -20.13
N SER A 271 -1.71 15.03 -21.43
CA SER A 271 -2.73 14.36 -22.26
C SER A 271 -2.59 12.83 -22.31
N ASN A 272 -1.41 12.30 -22.00
CA ASN A 272 -1.18 10.86 -21.91
C ASN A 272 -1.82 10.24 -20.65
N LEU A 273 -2.22 11.07 -19.69
CA LEU A 273 -2.70 10.65 -18.38
C LEU A 273 -4.22 10.62 -18.27
N GLU A 274 -4.96 11.06 -19.29
CA GLU A 274 -6.42 11.05 -19.29
C GLU A 274 -6.97 9.67 -18.88
N PHE A 275 -8.01 9.68 -18.03
CA PHE A 275 -8.65 8.49 -17.46
C PHE A 275 -7.78 7.62 -16.55
N SER A 276 -6.55 8.03 -16.24
CA SER A 276 -5.68 7.33 -15.29
C SER A 276 -6.01 7.69 -13.84
N SER A 277 -5.41 6.98 -12.87
CA SER A 277 -5.68 7.17 -11.44
C SER A 277 -4.41 7.39 -10.61
N LEU A 278 -4.43 8.39 -9.74
CA LEU A 278 -3.44 8.57 -8.66
C LEU A 278 -3.86 7.90 -7.33
N ILE A 279 -5.10 7.39 -7.23
CA ILE A 279 -5.70 7.02 -5.93
C ILE A 279 -4.95 5.87 -5.25
N GLY A 280 -4.24 5.01 -5.98
CA GLY A 280 -3.36 3.97 -5.39
C GLY A 280 -1.87 4.32 -5.43
N LYS A 281 -1.54 5.61 -5.47
CA LYS A 281 -0.16 6.15 -5.55
C LYS A 281 0.08 7.24 -4.51
N LEU A 282 -0.96 7.59 -3.77
CA LEU A 282 -0.96 8.62 -2.76
C LEU A 282 -1.43 7.99 -1.46
N SER A 283 -0.74 8.28 -0.36
CA SER A 283 -1.14 7.78 0.95
C SER A 283 -0.97 8.86 2.02
N GLY A 284 -1.81 8.82 3.06
CA GLY A 284 -1.62 9.61 4.27
C GLY A 284 -0.52 8.99 5.16
N THR A 285 0.21 9.82 5.90
CA THR A 285 1.24 9.34 6.83
C THR A 285 0.99 9.79 8.27
N LEU A 286 1.20 8.86 9.20
CA LEU A 286 1.15 9.09 10.64
C LEU A 286 2.43 9.80 11.13
N PRO A 287 2.47 10.31 12.38
CA PRO A 287 3.62 11.05 12.90
C PRO A 287 4.94 10.27 12.92
N ASP A 288 4.87 8.94 12.98
CA ASP A 288 6.04 8.05 12.92
C ASP A 288 6.51 7.77 11.47
N GLY A 289 5.81 8.31 10.47
CA GLY A 289 6.08 8.12 9.05
C GLY A 289 5.46 6.84 8.45
N SER A 290 4.76 6.04 9.25
CA SER A 290 3.99 4.89 8.75
C SER A 290 2.76 5.35 7.98
N GLU A 291 2.22 4.46 7.16
CA GLU A 291 1.04 4.72 6.35
C GLU A 291 -0.23 4.67 7.21
N ALA A 292 -1.10 5.66 7.06
CA ALA A 292 -2.41 5.64 7.69
C ALA A 292 -3.33 4.65 6.94
N ALA A 293 -4.31 4.07 7.65
CA ALA A 293 -5.26 3.17 7.01
C ALA A 293 -6.16 3.96 6.05
N GLU A 294 -6.19 3.60 4.76
CA GLU A 294 -7.07 4.25 3.80
C GLU A 294 -8.50 3.68 3.87
N LEU A 295 -9.50 4.55 3.83
CA LEU A 295 -10.89 4.18 3.58
C LEU A 295 -11.22 4.41 2.10
N THR A 296 -11.30 3.32 1.35
CA THR A 296 -11.79 3.35 -0.03
C THR A 296 -13.31 3.48 -0.05
N VAL A 297 -13.82 4.57 -0.61
CA VAL A 297 -15.26 4.80 -0.74
C VAL A 297 -15.73 4.44 -2.15
N TYR A 298 -16.69 3.52 -2.25
CA TYR A 298 -17.38 3.25 -3.51
C TYR A 298 -18.56 4.19 -3.67
N GLY A 299 -18.52 5.05 -4.71
CA GLY A 299 -19.58 6.00 -5.01
C GLY A 299 -19.20 7.43 -4.67
N LYS A 300 -20.20 8.27 -4.37
CA LYS A 300 -20.01 9.69 -4.09
C LYS A 300 -19.84 9.92 -2.59
N PHE A 301 -18.83 10.72 -2.23
CA PHE A 301 -18.64 11.20 -0.87
C PHE A 301 -18.28 12.68 -0.90
N ASP A 302 -19.26 13.53 -0.64
CA ASP A 302 -19.17 14.98 -0.87
C ASP A 302 -18.07 15.66 -0.03
N LEU A 303 -17.74 15.09 1.13
CA LEU A 303 -16.67 15.62 1.97
C LEU A 303 -15.29 15.39 1.37
N CYS A 304 -15.11 14.32 0.58
CA CYS A 304 -13.81 13.96 0.03
C CYS A 304 -13.99 13.30 -1.33
N GLU A 305 -14.08 14.14 -2.37
CA GLU A 305 -14.25 13.68 -3.74
C GLU A 305 -12.92 13.13 -4.28
N GLN A 306 -12.94 11.85 -4.61
CA GLN A 306 -11.88 11.17 -5.35
C GLN A 306 -12.05 11.45 -6.84
N GLN A 307 -11.05 12.08 -7.46
CA GLN A 307 -11.03 12.32 -8.89
C GLN A 307 -9.89 11.61 -9.59
N PHE A 308 -10.21 11.12 -10.78
CA PHE A 308 -9.28 10.62 -11.78
C PHE A 308 -8.81 11.76 -12.67
N PHE A 309 -7.77 11.52 -13.48
CA PHE A 309 -7.40 12.47 -14.52
C PHE A 309 -8.60 12.65 -15.49
N PRO A 310 -9.16 13.87 -15.60
CA PRO A 310 -10.37 14.10 -16.40
C PRO A 310 -10.10 13.90 -17.89
N GLN A 311 -11.17 13.70 -18.66
CA GLN A 311 -11.09 13.76 -20.11
C GLN A 311 -10.59 15.14 -20.57
N GLY A 312 -9.68 15.18 -21.54
CA GLY A 312 -9.08 16.42 -22.02
C GLY A 312 -8.06 17.04 -21.07
N PHE A 313 -7.55 16.28 -20.09
CA PHE A 313 -6.51 16.76 -19.19
C PHE A 313 -5.22 17.08 -19.95
N THR A 314 -4.83 18.36 -19.96
CA THR A 314 -3.70 18.86 -20.74
C THR A 314 -2.75 19.68 -19.88
N GLU A 315 -1.65 20.17 -20.47
CA GLU A 315 -0.71 21.05 -19.78
C GLU A 315 -1.43 22.30 -19.24
N GLY A 316 -1.18 22.64 -17.97
CA GLY A 316 -1.84 23.72 -17.25
C GLY A 316 -3.25 23.41 -16.75
N SER A 317 -3.85 22.26 -17.12
CA SER A 317 -5.13 21.83 -16.56
C SER A 317 -4.97 21.45 -15.09
N THR A 318 -5.94 21.82 -14.25
CA THR A 318 -5.93 21.52 -12.82
C THR A 318 -7.19 20.77 -12.42
N PHE A 319 -7.04 19.77 -11.54
CA PHE A 319 -8.14 19.19 -10.79
C PHE A 319 -7.70 18.93 -9.34
N GLN A 320 -8.69 18.69 -8.48
CA GLN A 320 -8.45 18.31 -7.08
C GLN A 320 -8.86 16.86 -6.87
N THR A 321 -8.14 16.17 -5.99
CA THR A 321 -8.49 14.82 -5.56
C THR A 321 -8.28 14.72 -4.06
N CYS A 322 -9.05 13.87 -3.40
CA CYS A 322 -9.05 13.73 -1.95
C CYS A 322 -8.95 12.26 -1.55
N LEU A 323 -8.20 11.98 -0.47
CA LEU A 323 -8.13 10.66 0.13
C LEU A 323 -8.75 10.69 1.54
N VAL A 324 -9.50 9.65 1.87
CA VAL A 324 -10.02 9.46 3.23
C VAL A 324 -9.09 8.51 3.96
N MET A 325 -8.39 9.03 4.96
CA MET A 325 -7.49 8.27 5.82
C MET A 325 -8.13 8.11 7.19
N MET A 326 -7.94 6.96 7.82
CA MET A 326 -8.45 6.63 9.15
C MET A 326 -7.28 6.66 10.12
N ALA A 327 -7.40 7.49 11.16
CA ALA A 327 -6.36 7.63 12.17
C ALA A 327 -6.94 7.75 13.57
N ASN A 328 -6.15 7.33 14.56
CA ASN A 328 -6.48 7.58 15.96
C ASN A 328 -6.37 9.10 16.23
N PRO A 329 -7.33 9.73 16.92
CA PRO A 329 -7.26 11.16 17.21
C PRO A 329 -6.03 11.58 18.03
N ALA A 330 -5.41 10.66 18.79
CA ALA A 330 -4.15 10.90 19.50
C ALA A 330 -2.90 10.86 18.59
N ALA A 331 -3.02 10.30 17.39
CA ALA A 331 -1.97 10.22 16.39
C ALA A 331 -2.56 10.49 14.99
N PRO A 332 -3.02 11.73 14.72
CA PRO A 332 -3.68 12.06 13.47
C PRO A 332 -2.70 12.01 12.29
N VAL A 333 -3.23 11.97 11.07
CA VAL A 333 -2.43 12.10 9.85
C VAL A 333 -1.66 13.42 9.88
N SER A 334 -0.34 13.32 9.73
CA SER A 334 0.61 14.43 9.86
C SER A 334 1.26 14.84 8.54
N GLY A 335 1.07 14.03 7.50
CA GLY A 335 1.66 14.23 6.19
C GLY A 335 1.03 13.33 5.14
N ALA A 336 1.65 13.29 3.97
CA ALA A 336 1.28 12.38 2.90
C ALA A 336 2.53 11.92 2.14
N MET A 337 2.39 10.89 1.31
CA MET A 337 3.44 10.45 0.41
C MET A 337 2.91 10.15 -0.99
N PHE A 338 3.78 10.27 -1.98
CA PHE A 338 3.58 9.78 -3.32
C PHE A 338 4.58 8.66 -3.59
N GLU A 339 4.06 7.50 -3.98
CA GLU A 339 4.84 6.34 -4.40
C GLU A 339 4.36 5.83 -5.76
N ASN A 340 5.29 5.32 -6.57
CA ASN A 340 4.93 4.67 -7.82
C ASN A 340 5.83 3.46 -8.03
N TYR A 341 5.20 2.30 -8.23
CA TYR A 341 5.88 1.02 -8.39
C TYR A 341 6.76 1.00 -9.64
N ASP A 342 7.91 0.32 -9.58
CA ASP A 342 8.92 0.27 -10.67
C ASP A 342 9.36 1.66 -11.16
N SER A 343 9.44 2.63 -10.24
CA SER A 343 9.90 3.98 -10.52
C SER A 343 10.95 4.42 -9.50
N PRO A 344 11.66 5.54 -9.74
CA PRO A 344 12.54 6.12 -8.72
C PRO A 344 11.82 6.45 -7.40
N TYR A 345 10.49 6.56 -7.41
CA TYR A 345 9.64 6.83 -6.24
C TYR A 345 9.03 5.56 -5.63
N ASP A 346 9.46 4.36 -6.03
CA ASP A 346 8.99 3.11 -5.42
C ASP A 346 9.37 3.05 -3.94
N ARG A 347 8.48 2.56 -3.07
CA ARG A 347 8.76 2.42 -1.63
C ARG A 347 9.73 1.29 -1.28
N TYR A 348 9.86 0.28 -2.15
CA TYR A 348 10.63 -0.93 -1.87
C TYR A 348 12.09 -0.81 -2.28
N ASP A 349 12.37 -0.17 -3.43
CA ASP A 349 13.71 -0.01 -4.00
C ASP A 349 14.01 1.42 -4.51
N GLY A 350 13.05 2.33 -4.44
CA GLY A 350 13.20 3.77 -4.66
C GLY A 350 13.07 4.59 -3.37
N GLN A 351 12.69 5.86 -3.51
CA GLN A 351 12.35 6.73 -2.38
C GLN A 351 11.12 7.60 -2.68
N PRO A 352 9.98 7.38 -1.99
CA PRO A 352 8.78 8.18 -2.14
C PRO A 352 9.02 9.69 -1.92
N VAL A 353 8.17 10.53 -2.50
CA VAL A 353 8.12 11.95 -2.12
C VAL A 353 7.23 12.07 -0.90
N HIS A 354 7.66 12.83 0.11
CA HIS A 354 6.91 13.04 1.34
C HIS A 354 6.49 14.49 1.49
N TRP A 355 5.27 14.71 1.98
CA TRP A 355 4.82 15.99 2.51
C TRP A 355 4.65 15.87 4.02
N ARG A 356 5.10 16.88 4.78
CA ARG A 356 5.01 16.91 6.24
C ARG A 356 4.56 18.29 6.74
N LYS A 357 3.80 18.30 7.83
CA LYS A 357 3.50 19.52 8.60
C LYS A 357 4.74 20.06 9.32
#